data_AF-A0A7X4BA71-F1
#
_entry.id   AF-A0A7X4BA71-F1
#
_cell.length_a   1.000
_cell.length_b   1.000
_cell.length_c   1.000
_cell.angle_alpha   90.00
_cell.angle_beta   90.00
_cell.angle_gamma   90.00
#
_symmetry.space_group_name_H-M   'P 1'
#
loop_
_entity.id
_entity.type
_entity.pdbx_description
1 polymer ?
#
loop_
_entity_poly.entity_id
_entity_poly.type
_entity_poly.pdbx_seq_one_letter_code
_entity_poly.pdbx_strand_id
1 'polypeptide(L)'
;GLLPKDTKLPSAPIWSMEFGANYPLDGTLHTLEIGELRKHKWGHVKDLEALTDDEVWQSLPSYAKREKGEFPAWKIRFIQENREFYENNKDWIDPWIPKISDFPPSYQKFEWNCKGLNRDLWNLWDFVIQFRASGIRIKKATTAPSLVTIACNVPIIGWEERYMTQRECARLQGMACPPGKKYLKGMKKEALDLPETPSRAFTALGNAVNVDVVQRVAKELTLNSDYGELSKYVDIHW
;
A
#
# COMPACT_ATOMS: atom_id res chain seq x y z
N GLY A 1 -21.91 9.44 8.74
CA GLY A 1 -21.11 10.12 9.77
C GLY A 1 -19.69 9.58 9.74
N LEU A 2 -18.72 10.33 10.28
CA LEU A 2 -17.36 9.82 10.52
C LEU A 2 -17.40 8.70 11.58
N LEU A 3 -16.44 7.77 11.55
CA LEU A 3 -16.25 6.75 12.59
C LEU A 3 -16.19 7.43 13.98
N PRO A 4 -16.75 6.85 15.05
CA PRO A 4 -16.72 7.46 16.38
C PRO A 4 -15.31 7.90 16.79
N LYS A 5 -15.16 9.07 17.44
CA LYS A 5 -13.86 9.72 17.72
C LYS A 5 -12.94 8.90 18.64
N ASP A 6 -13.52 8.03 19.46
CA ASP A 6 -12.77 7.20 20.41
C ASP A 6 -12.32 5.87 19.79
N THR A 7 -12.83 5.51 18.61
CA THR A 7 -12.41 4.30 17.91
C THR A 7 -10.96 4.43 17.44
N LYS A 8 -10.08 3.57 17.95
CA LYS A 8 -8.71 3.48 17.42
C LYS A 8 -8.75 2.79 16.06
N LEU A 9 -8.21 3.45 15.04
CA LEU A 9 -8.00 2.78 13.75
C LEU A 9 -6.97 1.65 13.89
N PRO A 10 -7.19 0.50 13.22
CA PRO A 10 -6.24 -0.61 13.24
C PRO A 10 -4.85 -0.19 12.77
N SER A 11 -3.85 -0.91 13.29
CA SER A 11 -2.48 -0.79 12.80
C SER A 11 -2.26 -1.54 11.50
N ALA A 12 -2.94 -2.67 11.35
CA ALA A 12 -3.03 -3.41 10.11
C ALA A 12 -3.85 -2.64 9.06
N PRO A 13 -3.67 -2.96 7.77
CA PRO A 13 -4.61 -2.53 6.75
C PRO A 13 -6.01 -3.07 7.06
N ILE A 14 -7.01 -2.20 6.90
CA ILE A 14 -8.43 -2.54 7.02
C ILE A 14 -8.83 -3.32 5.77
N TRP A 15 -9.33 -4.55 5.96
CA TRP A 15 -9.82 -5.43 4.91
C TRP A 15 -11.31 -5.62 5.07
N SER A 16 -12.10 -4.89 4.29
CA SER A 16 -13.56 -4.94 4.45
C SER A 16 -14.14 -6.33 4.13
N MET A 17 -13.43 -7.15 3.35
CA MET A 17 -13.81 -8.54 3.09
C MET A 17 -13.85 -9.44 4.34
N GLU A 18 -13.25 -9.01 5.46
CA GLU A 18 -13.32 -9.73 6.74
C GLU A 18 -14.45 -9.24 7.65
N PHE A 19 -15.21 -8.21 7.24
CA PHE A 19 -16.30 -7.66 8.04
C PHE A 19 -17.45 -8.64 8.12
N GLY A 20 -17.61 -9.32 9.26
CA GLY A 20 -18.62 -10.33 9.49
C GLY A 20 -18.22 -11.74 9.02
N ALA A 21 -16.99 -11.91 8.55
CA ALA A 21 -16.45 -13.22 8.19
C ALA A 21 -16.13 -14.04 9.44
N ASN A 22 -16.38 -15.36 9.40
CA ASN A 22 -16.14 -16.25 10.55
C ASN A 22 -15.51 -17.61 10.18
N TYR A 23 -14.96 -17.74 8.97
CA TYR A 23 -14.26 -18.95 8.55
C TYR A 23 -13.02 -19.22 9.43
N PRO A 24 -12.63 -20.50 9.61
CA PRO A 24 -11.49 -20.88 10.45
C PRO A 24 -10.15 -20.42 9.85
N LEU A 25 -9.19 -20.11 10.73
CA LEU A 25 -7.87 -19.58 10.35
C LEU A 25 -6.74 -20.60 10.57
N ASP A 26 -7.04 -21.67 11.28
CA ASP A 26 -6.19 -22.85 11.45
C ASP A 26 -6.27 -23.74 10.22
N GLY A 27 -5.11 -24.20 9.75
CA GLY A 27 -5.04 -25.05 8.56
C GLY A 27 -5.23 -24.30 7.24
N THR A 28 -5.66 -25.03 6.20
CA THR A 28 -5.91 -24.49 4.85
C THR A 28 -7.40 -24.60 4.54
N LEU A 29 -8.05 -23.55 4.06
CA LEU A 29 -9.50 -23.61 3.76
C LEU A 29 -9.87 -24.71 2.76
N HIS A 30 -8.94 -25.09 1.89
CA HIS A 30 -9.07 -26.20 0.95
C HIS A 30 -9.09 -27.59 1.58
N THR A 31 -8.76 -27.74 2.86
CA THR A 31 -8.94 -29.01 3.58
C THR A 31 -10.35 -29.18 4.13
N LEU A 32 -11.18 -28.14 4.08
CA LEU A 32 -12.57 -28.21 4.51
C LEU A 32 -13.45 -28.70 3.36
N GLU A 33 -14.40 -29.56 3.68
CA GLU A 33 -15.45 -29.95 2.74
C GLU A 33 -16.35 -28.74 2.44
N ILE A 34 -16.92 -28.70 1.23
CA ILE A 34 -17.76 -27.59 0.79
C ILE A 34 -18.98 -27.37 1.70
N GLY A 35 -19.55 -28.45 2.25
CA GLY A 35 -20.65 -28.40 3.20
C GLY A 35 -20.25 -27.73 4.53
N GLU A 36 -18.99 -27.84 4.94
CA GLU A 36 -18.47 -27.14 6.12
C GLU A 36 -18.24 -25.66 5.81
N LEU A 37 -17.67 -25.35 4.64
CA LEU A 37 -17.46 -23.96 4.19
C LEU A 37 -18.76 -23.16 4.15
N ARG A 38 -19.88 -23.79 3.76
CA ARG A 38 -21.21 -23.17 3.71
C ARG A 38 -21.76 -22.79 5.08
N LYS A 39 -21.27 -23.37 6.18
CA LYS A 39 -21.68 -23.02 7.55
C LYS A 39 -21.06 -21.70 8.04
N HIS A 40 -20.07 -21.20 7.31
CA HIS A 40 -19.38 -19.96 7.65
C HIS A 40 -19.93 -18.77 6.85
N LYS A 41 -19.59 -17.56 7.31
CA LYS A 41 -19.89 -16.28 6.65
C LYS A 41 -18.61 -15.76 5.98
N TRP A 42 -18.76 -15.16 4.81
CA TRP A 42 -17.70 -14.39 4.13
C TRP A 42 -18.14 -12.95 4.07
N GLY A 43 -17.26 -12.00 4.39
CA GLY A 43 -17.66 -10.65 4.78
C GLY A 43 -18.83 -10.03 4.01
N HIS A 44 -18.64 -9.75 2.72
CA HIS A 44 -19.67 -9.11 1.88
C HIS A 44 -20.69 -10.08 1.25
N VAL A 45 -20.53 -11.39 1.45
CA VAL A 45 -21.38 -12.41 0.84
C VAL A 45 -22.58 -12.65 1.74
N LYS A 46 -23.77 -12.30 1.24
CA LYS A 46 -24.99 -12.26 2.04
C LYS A 46 -25.61 -13.64 2.30
N ASP A 47 -25.44 -14.58 1.37
CA ASP A 47 -26.01 -15.93 1.49
C ASP A 47 -25.19 -16.93 0.66
N LEU A 48 -24.61 -17.92 1.35
CA LEU A 48 -23.86 -18.99 0.72
C LEU A 48 -24.69 -20.19 0.33
N GLU A 49 -25.85 -20.37 0.95
CA GLU A 49 -26.71 -21.52 0.68
C GLU A 49 -27.30 -21.43 -0.74
N ALA A 50 -27.47 -20.20 -1.24
CA ALA A 50 -27.96 -19.92 -2.59
C ALA A 50 -26.91 -20.09 -3.71
N LEU A 51 -25.62 -20.27 -3.38
CA LEU A 51 -24.53 -20.37 -4.36
C LEU A 51 -24.21 -21.81 -4.77
N THR A 52 -23.77 -22.02 -6.00
CA THR A 52 -23.13 -23.27 -6.44
C THR A 52 -21.76 -23.46 -5.77
N ASP A 53 -21.25 -24.70 -5.74
CA ASP A 53 -19.95 -24.98 -5.11
C ASP A 53 -18.81 -24.13 -5.71
N ASP A 54 -18.79 -23.95 -7.02
CA ASP A 54 -17.81 -23.09 -7.71
C ASP A 54 -17.94 -21.62 -7.30
N GLU A 55 -19.17 -21.12 -7.16
CA GLU A 55 -19.43 -19.74 -6.73
C GLU A 55 -19.00 -19.51 -5.27
N VAL A 56 -19.19 -20.49 -4.38
CA VAL A 56 -18.67 -20.43 -3.00
C VAL A 56 -17.16 -20.24 -3.03
N TRP A 57 -16.43 -21.07 -3.79
CA TRP A 57 -14.97 -20.96 -3.91
C TRP A 57 -14.52 -19.64 -4.55
N GLN A 58 -15.25 -19.16 -5.55
CA GLN A 58 -14.97 -17.88 -6.21
C GLN A 58 -15.22 -16.68 -5.30
N SER A 59 -16.13 -16.80 -4.33
CA SER A 59 -16.45 -15.74 -3.37
C SER A 59 -15.36 -15.51 -2.31
N LEU A 60 -14.45 -16.47 -2.11
CA LEU A 60 -13.35 -16.32 -1.16
C LEU A 60 -12.48 -15.10 -1.49
N PRO A 61 -11.98 -14.36 -0.48
CA PRO A 61 -10.94 -13.38 -0.72
C PRO A 61 -9.75 -14.01 -1.47
N SER A 62 -9.17 -13.29 -2.43
CA SER A 62 -8.10 -13.84 -3.28
C SER A 62 -6.90 -14.40 -2.49
N TYR A 63 -6.62 -13.88 -1.31
CA TYR A 63 -5.55 -14.35 -0.44
C TYR A 63 -5.90 -15.62 0.35
N ALA A 64 -7.18 -15.99 0.40
CA ALA A 64 -7.74 -17.16 1.05
C ALA A 64 -7.99 -18.32 0.06
N LYS A 65 -7.97 -18.04 -1.25
CA LYS A 65 -8.11 -19.05 -2.33
C LYS A 65 -6.91 -19.99 -2.52
N ARG A 66 -5.82 -19.85 -1.75
CA ARG A 66 -4.63 -20.70 -1.96
C ARG A 66 -4.90 -22.13 -1.55
N GLU A 67 -4.71 -23.06 -2.49
CA GLU A 67 -4.89 -24.51 -2.28
C GLU A 67 -3.96 -25.13 -1.23
N LYS A 68 -2.79 -24.54 -1.03
CA LYS A 68 -1.74 -25.09 -0.16
C LYS A 68 -1.15 -24.04 0.76
N GLY A 69 -0.95 -24.46 2.00
CA GLY A 69 -0.23 -23.72 3.03
C GLY A 69 -1.16 -22.93 3.93
N GLU A 70 -0.88 -23.03 5.22
CA GLU A 70 -1.56 -22.26 6.26
C GLU A 70 -1.31 -20.77 6.09
N PHE A 71 -2.19 -19.96 6.66
CA PHE A 71 -1.94 -18.53 6.73
C PHE A 71 -0.70 -18.26 7.60
N PRO A 72 0.25 -17.42 7.14
CA PRO A 72 1.34 -17.01 8.00
C PRO A 72 0.78 -16.23 9.20
N ALA A 73 1.44 -16.33 10.36
CA ALA A 73 0.97 -15.76 11.62
C ALA A 73 0.58 -14.28 11.53
N TRP A 74 1.33 -13.46 10.79
CA TRP A 74 1.01 -12.05 10.59
C TRP A 74 -0.33 -11.83 9.86
N LYS A 75 -0.70 -12.73 8.94
CA LYS A 75 -1.95 -12.65 8.19
C LYS A 75 -3.13 -13.07 9.05
N ILE A 76 -2.97 -14.13 9.84
CA ILE A 76 -3.97 -14.55 10.85
C ILE A 76 -4.27 -13.36 11.77
N ARG A 77 -3.22 -12.72 12.29
CA ARG A 77 -3.34 -11.52 13.11
C ARG A 77 -4.11 -10.39 12.41
N PHE A 78 -3.81 -10.10 11.15
CA PHE A 78 -4.53 -9.06 10.40
C PHE A 78 -6.00 -9.39 10.21
N ILE A 79 -6.33 -10.65 9.92
CA ILE A 79 -7.73 -11.10 9.80
C ILE A 79 -8.45 -10.91 11.14
N GLN A 80 -7.84 -11.35 12.24
CA GLN A 80 -8.39 -11.19 13.59
C GLN A 80 -8.61 -9.72 13.97
N GLU A 81 -7.59 -8.85 13.79
CA GLU A 81 -7.72 -7.41 14.06
C GLU A 81 -8.85 -6.77 13.23
N ASN A 82 -9.06 -7.22 12.00
CA ASN A 82 -10.15 -6.71 11.14
C ASN A 82 -11.54 -7.19 11.59
N ARG A 83 -11.67 -8.46 11.97
CA ARG A 83 -12.93 -9.00 12.49
C ARG A 83 -13.31 -8.34 13.82
N GLU A 84 -12.34 -8.15 14.71
CA GLU A 84 -12.53 -7.43 15.97
C GLU A 84 -12.90 -5.95 15.74
N PHE A 85 -12.21 -5.27 14.82
CA PHE A 85 -12.55 -3.90 14.44
C PHE A 85 -13.98 -3.79 13.92
N TYR A 86 -14.41 -4.76 13.10
CA TYR A 86 -15.78 -4.82 12.61
C TYR A 86 -16.78 -4.99 13.75
N GLU A 87 -16.60 -5.99 14.61
CA GLU A 87 -17.53 -6.29 15.71
C GLU A 87 -17.71 -5.07 16.63
N ASN A 88 -16.61 -4.39 16.96
CA ASN A 88 -16.63 -3.22 17.83
C ASN A 88 -17.27 -1.96 17.20
N ASN A 89 -17.51 -1.95 15.88
CA ASN A 89 -17.99 -0.77 15.14
C ASN A 89 -19.11 -1.12 14.15
N LYS A 90 -19.78 -2.25 14.34
CA LYS A 90 -20.71 -2.85 13.38
C LYS A 90 -21.83 -1.90 12.96
N ASP A 91 -22.49 -1.25 13.93
CA ASP A 91 -23.58 -0.30 13.68
C ASP A 91 -23.17 0.85 12.75
N TRP A 92 -21.90 1.26 12.84
CA TRP A 92 -21.35 2.30 11.99
C TRP A 92 -20.91 1.77 10.63
N ILE A 93 -20.36 0.56 10.56
CA ILE A 93 -19.80 -0.04 9.34
C ILE A 93 -20.89 -0.59 8.41
N ASP A 94 -21.92 -1.24 8.95
CA ASP A 94 -22.96 -1.94 8.17
C ASP A 94 -23.59 -1.08 7.06
N PRO A 95 -23.91 0.22 7.28
CA PRO A 95 -24.43 1.09 6.21
C PRO A 95 -23.46 1.37 5.05
N TRP A 96 -22.15 1.12 5.23
CA TRP A 96 -21.12 1.31 4.22
C TRP A 96 -20.84 0.07 3.40
N ILE A 97 -21.12 -1.13 3.94
CA ILE A 97 -20.83 -2.41 3.28
C ILE A 97 -21.38 -2.44 1.83
N PRO A 98 -22.65 -2.08 1.57
CA PRO A 98 -23.18 -2.07 0.20
C PRO A 98 -22.51 -1.07 -0.75
N LYS A 99 -21.81 -0.06 -0.22
CA LYS A 99 -21.12 0.95 -1.04
C LYS A 99 -19.70 0.53 -1.44
N ILE A 100 -19.16 -0.49 -0.79
CA ILE A 100 -17.77 -0.94 -0.98
C ILE A 100 -17.67 -2.37 -1.50
N SER A 101 -18.74 -3.18 -1.39
CA SER A 101 -18.78 -4.58 -1.80
C SER A 101 -18.47 -4.78 -3.29
N ASP A 102 -18.87 -3.81 -4.11
CA ASP A 102 -18.79 -3.91 -5.58
C ASP A 102 -17.45 -3.37 -6.12
N PHE A 103 -16.61 -2.81 -5.25
CA PHE A 103 -15.29 -2.35 -5.67
C PHE A 103 -14.34 -3.51 -5.92
N PRO A 104 -13.33 -3.34 -6.79
CA PRO A 104 -12.26 -4.32 -6.94
C PRO A 104 -11.60 -4.69 -5.60
N PRO A 105 -11.11 -5.92 -5.39
CA PRO A 105 -10.54 -6.37 -4.12
C PRO A 105 -9.39 -5.52 -3.58
N SER A 106 -8.68 -4.78 -4.44
CA SER A 106 -7.65 -3.82 -4.04
C SER A 106 -8.23 -2.58 -3.37
N TYR A 107 -9.42 -2.12 -3.76
CA TYR A 107 -10.06 -0.92 -3.23
C TYR A 107 -10.87 -1.21 -1.97
N GLN A 108 -11.11 -2.49 -1.69
CA GLN A 108 -11.68 -2.98 -0.43
C GLN A 108 -10.64 -3.07 0.71
N LYS A 109 -9.40 -2.65 0.45
CA LYS A 109 -8.30 -2.64 1.42
C LYS A 109 -7.82 -1.21 1.64
N PHE A 110 -7.78 -0.77 2.89
CA PHE A 110 -7.42 0.60 3.26
C PHE A 110 -6.37 0.64 4.36
N GLU A 111 -5.31 1.43 4.18
CA GLU A 111 -4.19 1.51 5.13
C GLU A 111 -3.98 2.96 5.59
N TRP A 112 -4.18 3.21 6.89
CA TRP A 112 -3.99 4.53 7.50
C TRP A 112 -2.61 4.65 8.15
N ASN A 113 -1.68 5.35 7.49
CA ASN A 113 -0.32 5.58 8.01
C ASN A 113 -0.14 6.94 8.68
N CYS A 114 -1.23 7.58 9.07
CA CYS A 114 -1.23 8.94 9.63
C CYS A 114 -1.53 8.96 11.15
N LYS A 115 -1.14 7.92 11.88
CA LYS A 115 -1.34 7.83 13.33
C LYS A 115 -0.72 9.02 14.08
N GLY A 116 -1.34 9.38 15.21
CA GLY A 116 -0.92 10.48 16.07
C GLY A 116 -1.33 11.87 15.58
N LEU A 117 -2.09 11.97 14.49
CA LEU A 117 -2.72 13.23 14.09
C LEU A 117 -4.09 13.35 14.75
N ASN A 118 -4.49 14.59 15.07
CA ASN A 118 -5.81 14.88 15.60
C ASN A 118 -6.88 14.53 14.54
N ARG A 119 -7.82 13.65 14.92
CA ARG A 119 -8.92 13.17 14.06
C ARG A 119 -9.88 14.28 13.64
N ASP A 120 -9.99 15.33 14.44
CA ASP A 120 -10.88 16.46 14.15
C ASP A 120 -10.40 17.31 12.97
N LEU A 121 -9.15 17.10 12.54
CA LEU A 121 -8.52 17.78 11.40
C LEU A 121 -8.35 16.85 10.20
N TRP A 122 -8.96 15.65 10.20
CA TRP A 122 -8.79 14.73 9.09
C TRP A 122 -9.69 15.12 7.92
N ASN A 123 -9.11 15.82 6.95
CA ASN A 123 -9.60 15.83 5.58
C ASN A 123 -8.72 14.91 4.74
N LEU A 124 -9.30 13.98 3.96
CA LEU A 124 -8.49 13.10 3.08
C LEU A 124 -7.63 13.90 2.11
N TRP A 125 -8.09 15.08 1.72
CA TRP A 125 -7.36 16.00 0.88
C TRP A 125 -6.15 16.65 1.57
N ASP A 126 -5.94 16.51 2.88
CA ASP A 126 -4.71 17.00 3.53
C ASP A 126 -3.54 16.01 3.43
N PHE A 127 -3.73 14.88 2.75
CA PHE A 127 -2.80 13.76 2.75
C PHE A 127 -2.30 13.36 1.37
N VAL A 128 -1.23 12.58 1.37
CA VAL A 128 -0.78 11.86 0.16
C VAL A 128 -1.56 10.56 0.05
N ILE A 129 -2.29 10.40 -1.04
CA ILE A 129 -3.15 9.24 -1.31
C ILE A 129 -2.46 8.35 -2.33
N GLN A 130 -2.43 7.04 -2.11
CA GLN A 130 -1.84 6.10 -3.06
C GLN A 130 -2.75 4.90 -3.29
N PHE A 131 -3.14 4.70 -4.54
CA PHE A 131 -3.76 3.46 -4.99
C PHE A 131 -2.66 2.44 -5.28
N ARG A 132 -2.79 1.23 -4.71
CA ARG A 132 -1.93 0.10 -5.01
C ARG A 132 -2.75 -1.13 -5.35
N ALA A 133 -2.11 -2.08 -6.03
CA ALA A 133 -2.67 -3.41 -6.27
C ALA A 133 -3.11 -4.12 -4.97
N SER A 134 -2.48 -3.79 -3.84
CA SER A 134 -2.79 -4.36 -2.53
C SER A 134 -3.71 -3.52 -1.64
N GLY A 135 -4.07 -2.30 -2.02
CA GLY A 135 -4.80 -1.39 -1.13
C GLY A 135 -4.70 0.09 -1.48
N ILE A 136 -5.62 0.88 -0.93
CA ILE A 136 -5.54 2.33 -0.86
C ILE A 136 -4.77 2.71 0.40
N ARG A 137 -3.77 3.59 0.28
CA ARG A 137 -2.93 4.03 1.39
C ARG A 137 -3.00 5.53 1.58
N ILE A 138 -3.12 5.97 2.82
CA ILE A 138 -3.03 7.37 3.20
C ILE A 138 -1.75 7.59 3.99
N LYS A 139 -0.96 8.60 3.59
CA LYS A 139 0.32 8.95 4.20
C LYS A 139 0.40 10.43 4.54
N LYS A 140 1.20 10.76 5.56
CA LYS A 140 1.49 12.14 5.95
C LYS A 140 2.30 12.82 4.84
N ALA A 141 2.12 14.13 4.68
CA ALA A 141 2.90 14.95 3.76
C ALA A 141 4.42 14.90 4.02
N THR A 142 4.83 14.54 5.23
CA THR A 142 6.24 14.38 5.62
C THR A 142 6.88 13.07 5.17
N THR A 143 6.11 12.17 4.53
CA THR A 143 6.61 10.86 4.10
C THR A 143 6.37 10.66 2.62
N ALA A 144 7.43 10.30 1.91
CA ALA A 144 7.32 9.91 0.52
C ALA A 144 6.77 8.47 0.41
N PRO A 145 5.79 8.22 -0.47
CA PRO A 145 5.42 6.86 -0.83
C PRO A 145 6.53 6.21 -1.66
N SER A 146 6.71 4.89 -1.52
CA SER A 146 7.56 4.17 -2.47
C SER A 146 6.91 4.25 -3.86
N LEU A 147 7.68 4.68 -4.86
CA LEU A 147 7.28 4.62 -6.25
C LEU A 147 7.32 3.15 -6.70
N VAL A 148 6.37 2.75 -7.53
CA VAL A 148 6.26 1.37 -8.03
C VAL A 148 6.02 1.43 -9.53
N THR A 149 6.50 0.41 -10.23
CA THR A 149 6.66 0.33 -11.68
C THR A 149 5.41 0.56 -12.52
N ILE A 150 4.22 0.41 -11.94
CA ILE A 150 2.95 0.50 -12.69
C ILE A 150 2.41 1.92 -12.55
N ALA A 151 2.13 2.58 -13.69
CA ALA A 151 1.62 3.95 -13.78
C ALA A 151 0.38 4.25 -12.90
N CYS A 152 -0.41 3.22 -12.54
CA CYS A 152 -1.54 3.36 -11.62
C CYS A 152 -1.16 3.57 -10.13
N ASN A 153 0.13 3.65 -9.77
CA ASN A 153 0.59 3.90 -8.39
C ASN A 153 1.15 5.31 -8.17
N VAL A 154 0.99 6.23 -9.14
CA VAL A 154 1.42 7.62 -8.97
C VAL A 154 0.65 8.22 -7.79
N PRO A 155 1.34 8.74 -6.76
CA PRO A 155 0.67 9.32 -5.61
C PRO A 155 -0.18 10.53 -6.01
N ILE A 156 -1.30 10.71 -5.34
CA ILE A 156 -2.11 11.91 -5.41
C ILE A 156 -1.69 12.81 -4.25
N ILE A 157 -1.40 14.06 -4.58
CA ILE A 157 -1.19 15.13 -3.61
C ILE A 157 -2.58 15.68 -3.29
N GLY A 158 -3.15 15.25 -2.16
CA GLY A 158 -4.55 15.54 -1.85
C GLY A 158 -4.87 17.04 -1.91
N TRP A 159 -4.01 17.88 -1.36
CA TRP A 159 -4.28 19.32 -1.20
C TRP A 159 -4.12 20.10 -2.51
N GLU A 160 -3.61 19.44 -3.55
CA GLU A 160 -3.54 19.98 -4.90
C GLU A 160 -4.46 19.25 -5.87
N GLU A 161 -5.22 18.25 -5.38
CA GLU A 161 -6.18 17.44 -6.12
C GLU A 161 -5.62 16.86 -7.44
N ARG A 162 -4.32 16.54 -7.47
CA ARG A 162 -3.63 16.08 -8.67
C ARG A 162 -2.66 14.93 -8.38
N TYR A 163 -2.32 14.21 -9.44
CA TYR A 163 -1.21 13.26 -9.40
C TYR A 163 0.13 14.00 -9.30
N MET A 164 1.07 13.34 -8.64
CA MET A 164 2.47 13.77 -8.61
C MET A 164 3.07 13.76 -10.01
N THR A 165 3.78 14.82 -10.36
CA THR A 165 4.46 14.95 -11.65
C THR A 165 5.70 14.04 -11.71
N GLN A 166 6.15 13.71 -12.92
CA GLN A 166 7.38 12.92 -13.10
C GLN A 166 8.59 13.59 -12.43
N ARG A 167 8.66 14.93 -12.47
CA ARG A 167 9.74 15.70 -11.85
C ARG A 167 9.71 15.63 -10.32
N GLU A 168 8.52 15.62 -9.71
CA GLU A 168 8.38 15.40 -8.27
C GLU A 168 8.77 13.97 -7.88
N CYS A 169 8.33 12.97 -8.66
CA CYS A 169 8.76 11.58 -8.48
C CYS A 169 10.29 11.41 -8.63
N ALA A 170 10.91 12.09 -9.58
CA ALA A 170 12.37 12.12 -9.74
C ALA A 170 13.09 12.72 -8.53
N ARG A 171 12.55 13.81 -7.96
CA ARG A 171 13.08 14.39 -6.72
C ARG A 171 12.96 13.42 -5.55
N LEU A 172 11.86 12.67 -5.46
CA LEU A 172 11.72 11.61 -4.43
C LEU A 172 12.76 10.50 -4.57
N GLN A 173 13.26 10.25 -5.79
CA GLN A 173 14.34 9.28 -6.03
C GLN A 173 15.75 9.88 -5.86
N GLY A 174 15.87 11.15 -5.42
CA GLY A 174 17.17 11.83 -5.32
C GLY A 174 17.81 12.14 -6.69
N MET A 175 17.05 12.02 -7.78
CA MET A 175 17.55 12.19 -9.16
C MET A 175 17.43 13.62 -9.69
N ALA A 176 16.79 14.52 -8.93
CA ALA A 176 16.64 15.92 -9.28
C ALA A 176 16.82 16.79 -8.04
N CYS A 177 17.55 17.90 -8.17
CA CYS A 177 17.78 18.79 -7.05
C CYS A 177 16.52 19.61 -6.72
N PRO A 178 16.17 19.75 -5.43
CA PRO A 178 15.16 20.71 -5.00
C PRO A 178 15.57 22.17 -5.32
N PRO A 179 14.61 23.10 -5.50
CA PRO A 179 14.92 24.52 -5.58
C PRO A 179 15.79 24.96 -4.39
N GLY A 180 16.87 25.70 -4.66
CA GLY A 180 17.75 26.25 -3.61
C GLY A 180 18.79 25.30 -3.02
N LYS A 181 18.85 24.03 -3.45
CA LYS A 181 19.97 23.12 -3.12
C LYS A 181 20.99 23.10 -4.26
N LYS A 182 22.27 22.91 -3.91
CA LYS A 182 23.31 22.67 -4.90
C LYS A 182 23.17 21.23 -5.38
N TYR A 183 23.20 21.04 -6.70
CA TYR A 183 23.43 19.74 -7.29
C TYR A 183 24.74 19.21 -6.71
N LEU A 184 24.77 17.92 -6.50
CA LEU A 184 26.02 17.23 -6.32
C LEU A 184 26.87 17.44 -7.60
N LYS A 185 28.19 17.43 -7.43
CA LYS A 185 29.20 17.80 -8.43
C LYS A 185 29.27 16.76 -9.55
N GLY A 186 28.42 16.94 -10.56
CA GLY A 186 28.38 16.08 -11.75
C GLY A 186 26.97 15.93 -12.30
N MET A 187 25.96 16.05 -11.43
CA MET A 187 24.57 16.18 -11.87
C MET A 187 24.31 17.53 -12.55
N LYS A 188 23.84 17.47 -13.79
CA LYS A 188 23.37 18.67 -14.52
C LYS A 188 22.14 19.25 -13.83
N LYS A 189 22.09 20.57 -13.74
CA LYS A 189 20.99 21.34 -13.14
C LYS A 189 19.60 20.98 -13.71
N GLU A 190 19.52 20.44 -14.92
CA GLU A 190 18.25 20.31 -15.63
C GLU A 190 17.99 18.97 -16.30
N ALA A 191 18.92 18.01 -16.29
CA ALA A 191 18.82 16.86 -17.17
C ALA A 191 18.70 15.55 -16.40
N LEU A 192 17.53 15.31 -15.81
CA LEU A 192 17.04 13.93 -15.81
C LEU A 192 16.31 13.76 -17.14
N ASP A 193 16.96 13.06 -18.07
CA ASP A 193 16.36 12.73 -19.36
C ASP A 193 15.31 11.64 -19.14
N LEU A 194 14.11 12.08 -18.78
CA LEU A 194 12.98 11.20 -18.56
C LEU A 194 12.37 10.85 -19.92
N PRO A 195 11.93 9.59 -20.11
CA PRO A 195 11.18 9.22 -21.30
C PRO A 195 10.02 10.20 -21.55
N GLU A 196 9.85 10.66 -22.79
CA GLU A 196 8.78 11.59 -23.16
C GLU A 196 7.39 11.04 -22.79
N THR A 197 7.21 9.72 -22.91
CA THR A 197 5.96 9.05 -22.54
C THR A 197 5.82 8.95 -21.02
N PRO A 198 4.77 9.54 -20.41
CA PRO A 198 4.62 9.53 -18.95
C PRO A 198 4.60 8.16 -18.31
N SER A 199 3.94 7.19 -18.94
CA SER A 199 3.94 5.81 -18.46
C SER A 199 5.36 5.25 -18.35
N ARG A 200 6.21 5.45 -19.38
CA ARG A 200 7.60 4.98 -19.37
C ARG A 200 8.44 5.71 -18.32
N ALA A 201 8.23 7.01 -18.13
CA ALA A 201 8.90 7.79 -17.09
C ALA A 201 8.55 7.28 -15.69
N PHE A 202 7.27 7.05 -15.39
CA PHE A 202 6.84 6.51 -14.10
C PHE A 202 7.33 5.08 -13.87
N THR A 203 7.34 4.23 -14.90
CA THR A 203 7.94 2.89 -14.84
C THR A 203 9.43 2.95 -14.49
N ALA A 204 10.20 3.81 -15.18
CA ALA A 204 11.63 3.98 -14.91
C ALA A 204 11.88 4.48 -13.49
N LEU A 205 11.15 5.51 -13.06
CA LEU A 205 11.25 6.08 -11.71
C LEU A 205 10.77 5.11 -10.61
N GLY A 206 9.81 4.23 -10.91
CA GLY A 206 9.32 3.20 -9.98
C GLY A 206 10.30 2.03 -9.80
N ASN A 207 11.11 1.74 -10.82
CA ASN A 207 12.17 0.71 -10.76
C ASN A 207 13.51 1.25 -10.27
N ALA A 208 13.70 2.56 -10.30
CA ALA A 208 14.91 3.21 -9.83
C ALA A 208 15.13 2.96 -8.33
N VAL A 209 16.39 2.72 -7.97
CA VAL A 209 16.84 2.81 -6.58
C VAL A 209 17.09 4.28 -6.27
N ASN A 210 16.68 4.72 -5.08
CA ASN A 210 16.93 6.08 -4.63
C ASN A 210 18.43 6.39 -4.62
N VAL A 211 18.83 7.49 -5.25
CA VAL A 211 20.22 7.87 -5.48
C VAL A 211 20.97 8.10 -4.16
N ASP A 212 20.34 8.73 -3.17
CA ASP A 212 20.96 8.99 -1.86
C ASP A 212 21.29 7.68 -1.13
N VAL A 213 20.44 6.66 -1.29
CA VAL A 213 20.69 5.31 -0.73
C VAL A 213 21.89 4.67 -1.40
N VAL A 214 21.95 4.69 -2.74
CA VAL A 214 23.08 4.13 -3.51
C VAL A 214 24.39 4.80 -3.13
N GLN A 215 24.40 6.13 -2.99
CA GLN A 215 25.58 6.88 -2.58
C GLN A 215 26.10 6.46 -1.21
N ARG A 216 25.21 6.29 -0.22
CA ARG A 216 25.59 5.84 1.13
C ARG A 216 26.21 4.45 1.09
N VAL A 217 25.60 3.52 0.35
CA VAL A 217 26.13 2.16 0.20
C VAL A 217 27.50 2.18 -0.50
N ALA A 218 27.64 2.93 -1.59
CA ALA A 218 28.88 3.06 -2.34
C ALA A 218 30.02 3.64 -1.48
N LYS A 219 29.72 4.65 -0.65
CA LYS A 219 30.69 5.23 0.29
C LYS A 219 31.23 4.18 1.27
N GLU A 220 30.35 3.39 1.88
CA GLU A 220 30.78 2.36 2.83
C GLU A 220 31.59 1.24 2.15
N LEU A 221 31.22 0.84 0.93
CA LEU A 221 31.94 -0.21 0.18
C LEU A 221 33.35 0.23 -0.24
N THR A 222 33.54 1.51 -0.53
CA THR A 222 34.82 2.05 -1.02
C THR A 222 35.74 2.57 0.07
N LEU A 223 35.22 2.87 1.26
CA LEU A 223 36.03 3.16 2.45
C LEU A 223 36.66 1.90 3.07
N ASN A 224 36.02 0.73 2.89
CA ASN A 224 36.44 -0.54 3.50
C ASN A 224 37.16 -1.49 2.55
N SER A 225 37.61 -1.02 1.40
CA SER A 225 38.20 -1.88 0.38
C SER A 225 39.50 -1.31 -0.16
N ASP A 226 40.48 -2.18 -0.44
CA ASP A 226 41.80 -1.84 -1.02
C ASP A 226 41.73 -1.24 -2.44
N TYR A 227 40.55 -0.81 -2.88
CA TYR A 227 40.33 -0.13 -4.15
C TYR A 227 40.66 1.35 -4.02
N GLY A 228 41.94 1.68 -3.82
CA GLY A 228 42.46 3.05 -3.83
C GLY A 228 42.18 3.81 -5.15
N GLU A 229 41.79 3.09 -6.21
CA GLU A 229 41.34 3.67 -7.47
C GLU A 229 39.83 3.96 -7.55
N LEU A 230 38.97 3.35 -6.72
CA LEU A 230 37.51 3.60 -6.75
C LEU A 230 37.09 4.76 -5.83
N SER A 231 37.89 5.07 -4.81
CA SER A 231 37.67 6.23 -3.92
C SER A 231 37.58 7.56 -4.71
N LYS A 232 38.36 7.70 -5.80
CA LYS A 232 38.31 8.86 -6.71
C LYS A 232 36.97 9.04 -7.43
N TYR A 233 36.16 7.97 -7.52
CA TYR A 233 34.81 8.00 -8.08
C TYR A 233 33.71 8.13 -7.01
N VAL A 234 34.07 8.04 -5.73
CA VAL A 234 33.15 8.13 -4.57
C VAL A 234 33.18 9.53 -3.96
N ASP A 235 34.33 10.20 -4.02
CA ASP A 235 34.44 11.66 -3.83
C ASP A 235 33.87 12.46 -5.00
N ILE A 236 33.36 11.78 -6.03
CA ILE A 236 32.35 12.35 -6.90
C ILE A 236 31.07 12.40 -6.05
N HIS A 237 30.90 13.52 -5.37
CA HIS A 237 29.59 13.98 -4.96
C HIS A 237 28.71 13.96 -6.23
N TRP A 238 27.89 12.93 -6.42
CA TRP A 238 27.12 12.65 -7.65
C TRP A 238 25.99 13.61 -7.96
#